data_AF-A0A857GSD6-F1
#
_entry.id   AF-A0A857GSD6-F1
#
_cell.length_a   1.000
_cell.length_b   1.000
_cell.length_c   1.000
_cell.angle_alpha   90.00
_cell.angle_beta   90.00
_cell.angle_gamma   90.00
#
_symmetry.space_group_name_H-M   'P 1'
#
loop_
_entity.id
_entity.type
_entity.pdbx_description
1 polymer ?
#
loop_
_entity_poly.entity_id
_entity_poly.type
_entity_poly.pdbx_seq_one_letter_code
_entity_poly.pdbx_strand_id
1 'polypeptide(L)' 'MSLSVKQRAQLRAKGIVVRIEYGNGSVKCSTPEGERYYTAADLKAMAKPGFMDRFTAWIGGAA' A
#
# COMPACT_ATOMS: atom_id res chain seq x y z
N MET A 1 1.34 0.27 -15.48
CA MET A 1 0.87 1.41 -14.67
C MET A 1 1.76 1.53 -13.45
N SER A 2 2.50 2.63 -13.33
CA SER A 2 3.44 2.88 -12.23
C SER A 2 2.83 3.84 -11.20
N LEU A 3 3.19 3.68 -9.93
CA LEU A 3 2.74 4.57 -8.84
C LEU A 3 3.33 5.97 -9.01
N SER A 4 2.50 7.01 -8.90
CA SER A 4 2.96 8.40 -8.92
C SER A 4 3.88 8.70 -7.74
N VAL A 5 4.81 9.65 -7.92
CA VAL A 5 5.77 10.06 -6.87
C VAL A 5 5.06 10.42 -5.55
N LYS A 6 3.93 11.14 -5.63
CA LYS A 6 3.10 11.48 -4.45
C LYS A 6 2.56 10.24 -3.72
N GLN A 7 2.14 9.21 -4.46
CA GLN A 7 1.62 7.98 -3.88
C GLN A 7 2.73 7.18 -3.19
N ARG A 8 3.91 7.12 -3.80
CA ARG A 8 5.09 6.52 -3.17
C ARG A 8 5.50 7.26 -1.89
N ALA A 9 5.40 8.59 -1.87
CA ALA A 9 5.65 9.38 -0.66
C ALA A 9 4.62 9.09 0.44
N GLN A 10 3.34 8.97 0.09
CA GLN A 10 2.27 8.60 1.05
C GLN A 10 2.44 7.17 1.58
N LEU A 11 2.82 6.22 0.74
CA LEU A 11 3.14 4.85 1.15
C LEU A 11 4.36 4.83 2.09
N ARG A 12 5.42 5.58 1.77
CA ARG A 12 6.59 5.73 2.64
C ARG A 12 6.25 6.35 3.98
N ALA A 13 5.39 7.37 4.03
CA ALA A 13 4.91 7.95 5.28
C ALA A 13 4.13 6.95 6.15
N LYS A 14 3.61 5.87 5.55
CA LYS A 14 2.94 4.75 6.23
C LYS A 14 3.89 3.57 6.54
N GLY A 15 5.18 3.73 6.29
CA GLY A 15 6.18 2.66 6.45
C GLY A 15 6.18 1.61 5.33
N ILE A 16 5.46 1.84 4.23
CA ILE A 16 5.41 0.94 3.07
C ILE A 16 6.40 1.44 2.01
N VAL A 17 7.50 0.71 1.82
CA VAL A 17 8.54 1.03 0.85
C VAL A 17 8.48 0.07 -0.33
N VAL A 18 8.13 0.59 -1.51
CA VAL A 18 8.17 -0.20 -2.76
C VAL A 18 9.62 -0.58 -3.08
N ARG A 19 9.88 -1.88 -3.22
CA ARG A 19 11.21 -2.45 -3.54
C ARG A 19 11.31 -2.87 -5.00
N ILE A 20 10.37 -3.70 -5.47
CA ILE A 20 10.39 -4.30 -6.81
C ILE A 20 8.98 -4.24 -7.40
N GLU A 21 8.86 -3.74 -8.62
CA GLU A 21 7.64 -3.86 -9.43
C GLU A 21 7.88 -4.96 -10.47
N TYR A 22 7.16 -6.08 -10.33
CA TYR A 22 7.23 -7.20 -11.26
C TYR A 22 6.36 -6.92 -12.49
N GLY A 23 6.80 -7.42 -13.65
CA GLY A 23 6.09 -7.24 -14.93
C GLY A 23 4.68 -7.86 -14.97
N ASN A 24 4.37 -8.76 -14.03
CA ASN A 24 3.04 -9.36 -13.85
C ASN A 24 2.06 -8.44 -13.07
N GLY A 25 2.49 -7.25 -12.65
CA GLY A 25 1.68 -6.31 -11.87
C GLY A 25 1.74 -6.48 -10.35
N SER A 26 2.51 -7.46 -9.86
CA SER A 26 2.84 -7.57 -8.43
C SER A 26 3.93 -6.59 -8.03
N VAL A 27 3.86 -6.08 -6.81
CA VAL A 27 4.79 -5.09 -6.27
C VAL A 27 5.26 -5.55 -4.91
N LYS A 28 6.55 -5.89 -4.79
CA LYS A 28 7.19 -6.21 -3.52
C LYS A 28 7.37 -4.91 -2.74
N CYS A 29 6.83 -4.87 -1.54
CA CYS A 29 6.97 -3.76 -0.60
C CYS A 29 7.59 -4.26 0.71
N SER A 30 8.42 -3.41 1.30
CA SER A 30 8.90 -3.58 2.67
C SER A 30 7.97 -2.80 3.58
N THR A 31 7.34 -3.47 4.54
CA THR A 31 6.57 -2.86 5.62
C THR A 31 7.32 -3.05 6.95
N PRO A 32 6.90 -2.40 8.06
CA PRO A 32 7.52 -2.61 9.36
C PRO A 32 7.37 -4.05 9.87
N GLU A 33 6.31 -4.73 9.42
CA GLU A 33 6.02 -6.14 9.74
C GLU A 33 6.83 -7.13 8.89
N GLY A 34 7.50 -6.67 7.82
CA GLY A 34 8.29 -7.50 6.92
C GLY A 34 8.04 -7.23 5.44
N GLU A 35 8.47 -8.16 4.58
CA GLU A 35 8.23 -8.05 3.14
C GLU A 35 6.82 -8.53 2.78
N ARG A 36 6.02 -7.67 2.14
CA ARG A 36 4.68 -7.97 1.64
C ARG A 36 4.57 -7.69 0.15
N TYR A 37 3.78 -8.50 -0.54
CA TYR A 37 3.46 -8.29 -1.95
C TYR A 37 2.09 -7.64 -2.07
N TYR A 38 2.02 -6.57 -2.87
CA TYR A 38 0.79 -5.85 -3.15
C TYR A 38 0.59 -5.72 -4.65
N THR A 39 -0.62 -5.41 -5.10
CA THR A 39 -0.82 -4.98 -6.49
C THR A 39 -0.66 -3.47 -6.61
N ALA A 40 -0.42 -2.98 -7.83
CA ALA A 40 -0.43 -1.53 -8.08
C ALA A 40 -1.78 -0.87 -7.71
N ALA A 41 -2.89 -1.60 -7.82
CA ALA A 41 -4.21 -1.13 -7.41
C ALA A 41 -4.33 -0.99 -5.88
N ASP A 42 -3.85 -1.98 -5.12
CA ASP A 42 -3.82 -1.92 -3.66
C ASP A 42 -2.97 -0.76 -3.16
N LEU A 43 -1.77 -0.58 -3.74
CA LEU A 43 -0.88 0.52 -3.39
C LEU A 43 -1.50 1.88 -3.71
N LYS A 44 -2.26 1.98 -4.80
CA LYS A 44 -3.02 3.18 -5.15
C LYS A 44 -4.18 3.45 -4.19
N ALA A 45 -4.86 2.41 -3.69
CA ALA A 45 -5.88 2.54 -2.66
C ALA A 45 -5.28 2.95 -1.31
N MET A 46 -4.19 2.31 -0.89
CA MET A 46 -3.49 2.60 0.36
C MET A 46 -2.82 3.98 0.39
N ALA A 47 -2.40 4.50 -0.77
CA ALA A 47 -1.87 5.84 -0.88
C ALA A 47 -2.93 6.93 -0.65
N LYS A 48 -4.24 6.65 -0.84
CA LYS A 48 -5.27 7.68 -0.68
C LYS A 48 -5.45 8.07 0.81
N PRO A 49 -5.39 9.37 1.14
CA PRO A 49 -5.77 9.85 2.46
C PRO A 49 -7.28 9.60 2.64
N GLY A 50 -7.65 8.81 3.65
CA GLY A 50 -9.04 8.42 3.94
C GLY A 50 -9.39 6.94 3.74
N PHE A 51 -8.53 6.12 3.12
CA PHE A 51 -8.82 4.68 2.98
C PHE A 51 -8.58 3.88 4.27
N MET A 52 -7.66 4.33 5.14
CA MET A 52 -7.42 3.69 6.44
C MET A 52 -8.68 3.69 7.31
N ASP A 53 -9.52 4.73 7.22
CA ASP A 53 -10.79 4.78 7.97
C ASP A 53 -11.69 3.60 7.60
N ARG A 54 -11.80 3.26 6.30
CA ARG A 54 -12.64 2.14 5.86
C ARG A 54 -12.00 0.77 6.08
N PHE A 55 -10.69 0.63 5.91
CA PHE A 55 -10.04 -0.68 6.11
C PHE A 55 -9.88 -1.01 7.59
N THR A 56 -9.55 -0.02 8.42
CA THR A 56 -9.58 -0.13 9.89
C THR A 56 -11.01 -0.28 10.40
N ALA A 57 -12.01 0.40 9.84
CA ALA A 57 -13.41 0.16 10.22
C ALA A 57 -13.91 -1.25 9.81
N TRP A 58 -13.34 -1.87 8.78
CA TRP A 58 -13.73 -3.23 8.39
C TRP A 58 -13.02 -4.33 9.16
N ILE A 59 -11.78 -4.09 9.61
CA ILE A 59 -11.07 -5.02 10.51
C ILE A 59 -11.43 -4.79 11.99
N GLY A 60 -11.83 -3.57 12.38
CA GLY A 60 -12.21 -3.21 13.75
C GLY A 60 -13.72 -3.17 14.03
N GLY A 61 -14.57 -3.44 13.03
CA GLY A 61 -16.03 -3.50 13.16
C GLY A 61 -16.59 -4.87 13.53
N ALA A 62 -15.73 -5.84 13.85
CA ALA A 62 -16.10 -7.12 14.46
C ALA A 62 -15.74 -7.07 15.95
N ALA A 63 -16.52 -6.32 16.72
CA ALA A 63 -16.60 -6.43 18.17
C ALA A 63 -18.08 -6.41 18.57
#